data_AF-A0A836ZRJ4-F1
#
_entry.id   AF-A0A836ZRJ4-F1
#
_cell.length_a   1.000
_cell.length_b   1.000
_cell.length_c   1.000
_cell.angle_alpha   90.00
_cell.angle_beta   90.00
_cell.angle_gamma   90.00
#
_symmetry.space_group_name_H-M   'P 1'
#
loop_
_entity.id
_entity.type
_entity.pdbx_description
1 polymer ?
#
loop_
_entity_poly.entity_id
_entity_poly.type
_entity_poly.pdbx_seq_one_letter_code
_entity_poly.pdbx_strand_id
1 'polypeptide(L)' 'MEENLEISQPDALPRLHTDPATGTRCMRMHAAPGPLTVAYAATVDMHHHAADPARIPEVPVRDLPAEAVGYILTSRY' A
#
# COMPACT_ATOMS: atom_id res chain seq x y z
N MET A 1 -9.96 7.87 -12.52
CA MET A 1 -9.73 6.66 -11.71
C MET A 1 -10.91 5.72 -11.90
N GLU A 2 -10.64 4.52 -12.40
CA GLU A 2 -11.59 3.42 -12.55
C GLU A 2 -11.02 2.23 -11.78
N GLU A 3 -11.80 1.61 -10.90
CA GLU A 3 -11.40 0.42 -10.13
C GLU A 3 -12.49 -0.65 -10.19
N ASN A 4 -12.08 -1.92 -10.31
CA ASN A 4 -12.95 -3.09 -10.29
C ASN A 4 -12.32 -4.19 -9.43
N LEU A 5 -13.14 -4.78 -8.56
CA LEU A 5 -12.77 -5.90 -7.68
C LEU A 5 -13.80 -7.01 -7.84
N GLU A 6 -13.34 -8.17 -8.28
CA GLU A 6 -14.16 -9.37 -8.44
C GLU A 6 -13.70 -10.45 -7.46
N ILE A 7 -14.66 -11.02 -6.74
CA ILE A 7 -14.46 -12.11 -5.79
C ILE A 7 -15.37 -13.25 -6.22
N SER A 8 -14.80 -14.42 -6.51
CA SER A 8 -15.57 -15.56 -7.04
C SER A 8 -16.58 -16.13 -6.04
N GLN A 9 -16.45 -15.80 -4.75
CA GLN A 9 -17.34 -16.22 -3.68
C GLN A 9 -18.12 -15.01 -3.16
N PRO A 10 -19.41 -14.85 -3.52
CA PRO A 10 -20.18 -13.64 -3.23
C PRO A 10 -20.43 -13.43 -1.71
N ASP A 11 -20.46 -14.52 -0.93
CA ASP A 11 -20.64 -14.45 0.53
C ASP A 11 -19.37 -14.07 1.29
N ALA A 12 -18.20 -14.07 0.62
CA ALA A 12 -16.93 -13.66 1.21
C ALA A 12 -16.82 -12.12 1.25
N LEU A 13 -17.62 -11.49 2.11
CA LEU A 13 -17.74 -10.03 2.18
C LEU A 13 -16.41 -9.36 2.55
N PRO A 14 -15.85 -8.49 1.69
CA PRO A 14 -14.59 -7.81 1.97
C PRO A 14 -14.77 -6.69 3.00
N ARG A 15 -13.80 -6.57 3.90
CA ARG A 15 -13.63 -5.43 4.80
C ARG A 15 -12.35 -4.71 4.46
N LEU A 16 -12.47 -3.44 4.11
CA LEU A 16 -11.34 -2.58 3.78
C LEU A 16 -10.91 -1.80 5.02
N HIS A 17 -9.60 -1.65 5.17
CA HIS A 17 -8.97 -0.74 6.10
C HIS A 17 -7.91 0.06 5.35
N THR A 18 -7.89 1.37 5.59
CA THR A 18 -6.85 2.24 5.06
C THR A 18 -5.94 2.65 6.20
N ASP A 19 -4.67 2.31 6.10
CA ASP A 19 -3.65 2.79 7.02
C ASP A 19 -3.54 4.31 6.88
N PRO A 20 -3.74 5.08 7.96
CA PRO A 20 -3.76 6.54 7.89
C PRO A 20 -2.38 7.17 7.68
N ALA A 21 -1.28 6.45 7.97
CA ALA A 21 0.08 6.95 7.83
C ALA A 21 0.62 6.76 6.42
N THR A 22 0.25 5.66 5.75
CA THR A 22 0.80 5.30 4.44
C THR A 22 -0.22 5.37 3.31
N GLY A 23 -1.52 5.44 3.63
CA GLY A 23 -2.60 5.33 2.65
C GLY A 23 -2.79 3.91 2.10
N THR A 24 -2.04 2.91 2.60
CA THR A 24 -2.16 1.52 2.17
C THR A 24 -3.56 0.99 2.44
N ARG A 25 -4.25 0.54 1.39
CA ARG A 25 -5.56 -0.12 1.50
C ARG A 25 -5.36 -1.63 1.66
N CYS A 26 -5.71 -2.15 2.82
CA CYS A 26 -5.70 -3.58 3.12
C CYS A 26 -7.13 -4.12 3.08
N MET A 27 -7.35 -5.19 2.32
CA MET A 27 -8.61 -5.92 2.28
C MET A 27 -8.50 -7.22 3.06
N ARG A 28 -9.50 -7.49 3.92
CA ARG A 28 -9.63 -8.78 4.62
C ARG A 28 -11.02 -9.35 4.39
N MET A 29 -11.12 -10.66 4.21
CA MET A 29 -12.37 -11.38 4.05
C MET A 29 -12.24 -12.81 4.56
N HIS A 30 -13.37 -13.49 4.73
CA HIS A 30 -13.40 -14.89 5.09
C HIS A 30 -14.02 -15.68 3.94
N ALA A 31 -13.25 -16.59 3.34
CA ALA A 31 -13.71 -17.44 2.25
C ALA A 31 -14.37 -18.73 2.77
N ALA A 32 -15.29 -19.28 1.99
CA ALA A 32 -15.80 -20.62 2.17
C ALA A 32 -14.79 -21.66 1.64
N PRO A 33 -14.87 -22.94 2.08
CA PRO A 33 -14.03 -24.00 1.57
C PRO A 33 -14.11 -24.15 0.05
N GLY A 34 -12.96 -24.36 -0.59
CA GLY A 34 -12.85 -24.52 -2.04
C GLY A 34 -12.01 -23.41 -2.69
N PRO A 35 -11.91 -23.41 -4.03
CA PRO A 35 -11.15 -22.40 -4.75
C PRO A 35 -11.70 -20.99 -4.51
N LEU A 36 -10.79 -20.05 -4.35
CA LEU A 36 -11.08 -18.63 -4.26
C LEU A 36 -10.27 -17.91 -5.34
N THR A 37 -10.96 -17.15 -6.18
CA THR A 37 -10.33 -16.21 -7.12
C THR A 37 -10.63 -14.79 -6.66
N VAL A 38 -9.59 -13.97 -6.59
CA VAL A 38 -9.67 -12.53 -6.35
C VAL A 38 -9.00 -11.84 -7.53
N ALA A 39 -9.76 -11.04 -8.27
CA ALA A 39 -9.24 -10.27 -9.40
C ALA A 39 -9.45 -8.78 -9.11
N TYR A 40 -8.37 -8.01 -9.22
CA TYR A 40 -8.41 -6.56 -9.05
C TYR A 40 -7.81 -5.92 -10.29
N ALA A 41 -8.53 -4.94 -10.84
CA ALA A 41 -8.08 -4.13 -11.96
C ALA A 41 -8.37 -2.67 -11.66
N ALA A 42 -7.42 -1.80 -11.99
CA ALA A 42 -7.61 -0.36 -11.86
C ALA A 42 -6.80 0.41 -12.90
N THR A 43 -7.38 1.50 -13.38
CA THR A 43 -6.69 2.52 -14.16
C THR A 43 -6.47 3.73 -13.25
N VAL A 44 -5.20 4.01 -12.97
CA VAL A 44 -4.78 5.09 -12.06
C VAL A 44 -3.88 6.07 -12.79
N ASP A 45 -4.08 7.34 -12.49
CA ASP A 45 -3.20 8.41 -12.94
C ASP A 45 -2.07 8.57 -11.90
N MET A 46 -0.82 8.57 -12.37
CA MET A 46 0.36 8.74 -11.52
C MET A 46 1.11 10.00 -11.93
N HIS A 47 1.20 10.95 -11.00
CA HIS A 47 2.05 12.13 -11.15
C HIS A 47 3.35 11.90 -10.37
N HIS A 48 4.35 11.38 -11.06
CA HIS A 48 5.68 11.20 -10.48
C HIS A 48 6.49 12.49 -10.58
N HIS A 49 7.07 12.93 -9.45
CA HIS A 49 8.05 14.00 -9.44
C HIS A 49 9.46 13.42 -9.66
N ALA A 50 10.05 13.69 -10.83
CA ALA A 50 11.42 13.32 -11.14
C ALA A 50 12.38 14.48 -10.80
N ALA A 51 13.41 14.19 -10.01
CA ALA A 51 14.47 15.13 -9.65
C ALA A 51 15.84 14.52 -9.93
N ASP A 52 16.85 15.37 -10.14
CA ASP A 52 18.24 14.95 -10.26
C ASP A 52 18.73 14.33 -8.94
N PRO A 53 19.13 13.04 -8.91
CA PRO A 53 19.60 12.38 -7.70
C PRO A 53 20.82 13.06 -7.06
N ALA A 54 21.68 13.72 -7.86
CA ALA A 54 22.84 14.45 -7.35
C ALA A 54 22.47 15.63 -6.43
N ARG A 55 21.19 16.05 -6.46
CA ARG A 55 20.65 17.14 -5.64
C ARG A 55 19.99 16.67 -4.35
N ILE A 56 20.01 15.37 -4.05
CA ILE A 56 19.41 14.78 -2.84
C ILE A 56 20.55 14.34 -1.89
N PRO A 57 20.96 15.20 -0.94
CA PRO A 57 22.00 14.84 0.01
C PRO A 57 21.48 13.88 1.09
N GLU A 58 22.38 13.16 1.72
CA GLU A 58 22.09 12.42 2.95
C GLU A 58 21.69 13.39 4.07
N VAL A 59 20.69 13.01 4.88
CA VAL A 59 20.23 13.78 6.03
C VAL A 59 20.81 13.16 7.30
N PRO A 60 21.56 13.90 8.14
CA PRO A 60 22.07 13.39 9.41
C PRO A 60 20.93 12.91 10.32
N VAL A 61 21.15 11.83 11.07
CA VAL A 61 20.11 11.19 11.91
C VAL A 61 19.45 12.17 12.90
N ARG A 62 20.23 13.09 13.47
CA ARG A 62 19.73 14.10 14.42
C ARG A 62 18.78 15.12 13.80
N ASP A 63 18.82 15.26 12.47
CA ASP A 63 18.07 16.22 11.67
C ASP A 63 16.92 15.52 10.90
N LEU A 64 16.73 14.21 11.09
CA LEU A 64 15.66 13.45 10.45
C LEU A 64 14.29 13.82 11.03
N PRO A 65 13.25 13.93 10.19
CA PRO A 65 11.87 13.98 10.66
C PRO A 65 11.52 12.75 11.51
N ALA A 66 10.72 12.93 12.55
CA ALA A 66 10.38 11.87 13.49
C ALA A 66 9.65 10.69 12.81
N GLU A 67 8.81 10.98 11.83
CA GLU A 67 8.07 10.03 11.01
C GLU A 67 8.97 9.14 10.13
N ALA A 68 10.19 9.60 9.80
CA ALA A 68 11.13 8.85 8.98
C ALA A 68 11.88 7.77 9.78
N VAL A 69 11.96 7.92 11.11
CA VAL A 69 12.76 7.05 11.99
C VAL A 69 12.33 5.58 11.88
N GLY A 70 11.03 5.31 11.76
CA GLY A 70 10.51 3.95 11.63
C GLY A 70 11.02 3.20 10.39
N TYR A 71 11.36 3.93 9.32
CA TYR A 71 11.77 3.35 8.04
C TYR A 71 13.27 3.04 7.94
N ILE A 72 14.09 3.55 8.87
CA ILE A 72 15.54 3.27 8.93
C ILE A 72 15.89 2.19 9.96
N LEU A 73 14.94 1.81 10.81
CA LEU A 73 15.11 0.71 11.75
C LEU A 73 15.08 -0.63 11.01
N THR A 74 15.78 -1.62 11.58
CA THR A 74 15.79 -2.97 11.02
C THR A 74 14.39 -3.54 10.95
N SER A 75 14.01 -3.97 9.74
CA SER A 75 12.79 -4.72 9.46
C SER A 75 13.02 -6.22 9.64
N ARG A 76 11.96 -7.03 9.54
CA ARG A 76 12.08 -8.50 9.57
C ARG A 76 12.86 -9.07 8.38
N TYR A 77 12.83 -8.38 7.24
CA TYR A 77 13.47 -8.77 5.98
C TYR A 77 14.51 -7.73 5.57
#